data_AF-A0A813JCT9-F1
#
_entry.id   AF-A0A813JCT9-F1
#
_cell.length_a   1.000
_cell.length_b   1.000
_cell.length_c   1.000
_cell.angle_alpha   90.00
_cell.angle_beta   90.00
_cell.angle_gamma   90.00
#
_symmetry.space_group_name_H-M   'P 1'
#
loop_
_entity.id
_entity.type
_entity.pdbx_description
1 polymer ?
#
loop_
_entity_poly.entity_id
_entity_poly.type
_entity_poly.pdbx_seq_one_letter_code
_entity_poly.pdbx_strand_id
1 'polypeptide(L)'
;EKKEARDDARRHQLALHDQGMLGDCVRLVDYMFQACLVKVVVNAAVDFFHRMETASKMFSISVAYGDQNMVFEPCLSDHVTMLEELWRGSVQVVNTVPSFLSLPHFDAYVIAQLNHQTVESILNCSLEFNHYTAAVRERIESDINQAQKFSDKHFELFRRIHEYGLRWNEEEYLAAPRSHEDLAADMTLMREFQ
;
A
#
# COMPACT_ATOMS: atom_id res chain seq x y z
N GLU A 1 -9.23 -7.30 -68.91
CA GLU A 1 -10.26 -6.24 -69.10
C GLU A 1 -11.55 -6.41 -68.29
N LYS A 2 -12.68 -6.96 -68.79
CA LYS A 2 -13.94 -6.97 -67.99
C LYS A 2 -13.89 -7.73 -66.65
N LYS A 3 -13.15 -8.84 -66.60
CA LYS A 3 -12.96 -9.63 -65.38
C LYS A 3 -12.03 -8.93 -64.38
N GLU A 4 -11.01 -8.27 -64.91
CA GLU A 4 -10.00 -7.52 -64.16
C GLU A 4 -10.60 -6.25 -63.53
N ALA A 5 -11.41 -5.48 -64.27
CA ALA A 5 -12.15 -4.34 -63.73
C ALA A 5 -13.14 -4.75 -62.62
N ARG A 6 -13.75 -5.94 -62.73
CA ARG A 6 -14.63 -6.49 -61.69
C ARG A 6 -13.85 -6.92 -60.45
N ASP A 7 -12.69 -7.54 -60.64
CA ASP A 7 -11.80 -7.94 -59.54
C ASP A 7 -11.22 -6.71 -58.82
N ASP A 8 -10.88 -5.64 -59.55
CA ASP A 8 -10.39 -4.39 -58.98
C ASP A 8 -11.48 -3.62 -58.22
N ALA A 9 -12.71 -3.57 -58.76
CA ALA A 9 -13.85 -2.99 -58.04
C ALA A 9 -14.13 -3.72 -56.73
N ARG A 10 -14.03 -5.06 -56.73
CA ARG A 10 -14.18 -5.89 -55.52
C ARG A 10 -13.07 -5.61 -54.51
N ARG A 11 -11.81 -5.51 -54.94
CA ARG A 11 -10.67 -5.16 -54.07
C ARG A 11 -10.86 -3.77 -53.46
N HIS A 12 -11.31 -2.80 -54.24
CA HIS A 12 -11.56 -1.45 -53.76
C HIS A 12 -12.68 -1.41 -52.72
N GLN A 13 -13.78 -2.13 -52.96
CA GLN A 13 -14.87 -2.22 -51.98
C GLN A 13 -14.44 -2.88 -50.67
N LEU A 14 -13.60 -3.92 -50.75
CA LEU A 14 -13.02 -4.56 -49.57
C LEU A 14 -12.09 -3.59 -48.80
N ALA A 15 -11.24 -2.85 -49.52
CA ALA A 15 -10.35 -1.87 -48.90
C ALA A 15 -11.12 -0.74 -48.19
N LEU A 16 -12.23 -0.26 -48.76
CA LEU A 16 -13.10 0.73 -48.12
C LEU A 16 -13.78 0.17 -46.86
N HIS A 17 -14.22 -1.10 -46.91
CA HIS A 17 -14.79 -1.78 -45.76
C HIS A 17 -13.77 -1.93 -44.63
N ASP A 18 -12.56 -2.43 -44.94
CA ASP A 18 -11.50 -2.63 -43.97
C ASP A 18 -11.02 -1.30 -43.37
N GLN A 19 -10.95 -0.24 -44.20
CA GLN A 19 -10.67 1.12 -43.74
C GLN A 19 -11.75 1.61 -42.75
N GLY A 20 -13.02 1.28 -42.98
CA GLY A 20 -14.12 1.61 -42.06
C GLY A 20 -14.02 0.91 -40.70
N MET A 21 -13.42 -0.29 -40.66
CA MET A 21 -13.24 -1.07 -39.42
C MET A 21 -11.99 -0.69 -38.62
N LEU A 22 -11.08 0.09 -39.20
CA LEU A 22 -9.80 0.40 -38.58
C LEU A 22 -9.97 1.15 -37.24
N GLY A 23 -10.94 2.05 -37.15
CA GLY A 23 -11.25 2.77 -35.91
C GLY A 23 -11.68 1.86 -34.76
N ASP A 24 -12.52 0.86 -35.06
CA ASP A 24 -12.97 -0.12 -34.06
C ASP A 24 -11.84 -1.06 -33.64
N CYS A 25 -10.95 -1.43 -34.57
CA CYS A 25 -9.75 -2.19 -34.24
C CYS A 25 -8.83 -1.41 -33.28
N VAL A 26 -8.58 -0.12 -33.54
CA VAL A 26 -7.78 0.75 -32.66
C VAL A 26 -8.41 0.87 -31.27
N ARG A 27 -9.74 1.06 -31.19
CA ARG A 27 -10.48 1.09 -29.91
C ARG A 27 -10.36 -0.21 -29.14
N LEU A 28 -10.50 -1.35 -29.81
CA LEU A 28 -10.36 -2.66 -29.16
C LEU A 28 -8.96 -2.83 -28.56
N VAL A 29 -7.92 -2.48 -29.32
CA VAL A 29 -6.53 -2.55 -28.85
C VAL A 29 -6.31 -1.63 -27.64
N ASP A 30 -6.85 -0.41 -27.67
CA ASP A 30 -6.78 0.52 -26.55
C ASP A 30 -7.47 -0.01 -25.28
N TYR A 31 -8.66 -0.60 -25.41
CA TYR A 31 -9.35 -1.22 -24.29
C TYR A 31 -8.60 -2.44 -23.74
N MET A 32 -8.02 -3.27 -24.61
CA MET A 32 -7.17 -4.39 -24.18
C MET A 32 -5.95 -3.89 -23.41
N PHE A 33 -5.33 -2.82 -23.88
CA PHE A 33 -4.18 -2.22 -23.23
C PHE A 33 -4.53 -1.63 -21.85
N GLN A 34 -5.65 -0.90 -21.74
CA GLN A 34 -6.14 -0.39 -20.46
C GLN A 34 -6.52 -1.51 -19.49
N ALA A 35 -7.17 -2.59 -19.97
CA ALA A 35 -7.47 -3.75 -19.16
C ALA A 35 -6.19 -4.42 -18.61
N CYS A 36 -5.11 -4.44 -19.40
CA CYS A 36 -3.81 -4.90 -18.91
C CYS A 36 -3.26 -3.99 -17.80
N LEU A 37 -3.36 -2.66 -17.94
CA LEU A 37 -2.93 -1.72 -16.89
C LEU A 37 -3.72 -1.90 -15.59
N VAL A 38 -5.04 -2.04 -15.68
CA VAL A 38 -5.91 -2.37 -14.52
C VAL A 38 -5.43 -3.66 -13.86
N LYS A 39 -5.20 -4.71 -14.66
CA LYS A 39 -4.75 -6.01 -14.15
C LYS A 39 -3.39 -5.95 -13.45
N VAL A 40 -2.48 -5.09 -13.90
CA VAL A 40 -1.19 -4.88 -13.23
C VAL A 40 -1.39 -4.37 -11.81
N VAL A 41 -2.27 -3.38 -11.60
CA VAL A 41 -2.54 -2.83 -10.25
C VAL A 41 -3.28 -3.84 -9.37
N VAL A 42 -4.28 -4.54 -9.92
CA VAL A 42 -4.99 -5.60 -9.19
C VAL A 42 -4.02 -6.69 -8.74
N ASN A 43 -3.19 -7.20 -9.65
CA ASN A 43 -2.20 -8.22 -9.33
C ASN A 43 -1.17 -7.71 -8.30
N ALA A 44 -0.77 -6.45 -8.35
CA ALA A 44 0.12 -5.88 -7.35
C ALA A 44 -0.51 -5.89 -5.94
N ALA A 45 -1.81 -5.59 -5.83
CA ALA A 45 -2.52 -5.67 -4.55
C ALA A 45 -2.64 -7.12 -4.04
N VAL A 46 -2.94 -8.07 -4.94
CA VAL A 46 -3.00 -9.52 -4.64
C VAL A 46 -1.64 -10.03 -4.17
N ASP A 47 -0.58 -9.72 -4.92
CA ASP A 47 0.78 -10.14 -4.61
C ASP A 47 1.28 -9.54 -3.30
N PHE A 48 0.94 -8.28 -3.02
CA PHE A 48 1.26 -7.64 -1.75
C PHE A 48 0.57 -8.36 -0.59
N PHE A 49 -0.72 -8.65 -0.72
CA PHE A 49 -1.48 -9.41 0.28
C PHE A 49 -0.86 -10.81 0.54
N HIS A 50 -0.55 -11.57 -0.50
CA HIS A 50 0.06 -12.89 -0.33
C HIS A 50 1.48 -12.84 0.24
N ARG A 51 2.25 -11.81 -0.11
CA ARG A 51 3.53 -11.55 0.55
C ARG A 51 3.33 -11.27 2.04
N MET A 52 2.23 -10.64 2.42
CA MET A 52 1.94 -10.43 3.84
C MET A 52 1.69 -11.71 4.62
N GLU A 53 1.09 -12.71 3.99
CA GLU A 53 0.84 -14.01 4.64
C GLU A 53 2.11 -14.84 4.82
N THR A 54 3.12 -14.62 3.98
CA THR A 54 4.32 -15.46 3.91
C THR A 54 5.56 -14.80 4.49
N ALA A 55 5.66 -13.48 4.46
CA ALA A 55 6.81 -12.75 4.97
C ALA A 55 6.74 -12.56 6.48
N SER A 56 7.82 -12.92 7.18
CA SER A 56 7.89 -12.80 8.64
C SER A 56 8.16 -11.38 9.15
N LYS A 57 8.70 -10.49 8.30
CA LYS A 57 9.10 -9.12 8.67
C LYS A 57 9.00 -8.17 7.47
N MET A 58 7.89 -7.44 7.37
CA MET A 58 7.75 -6.35 6.38
C MET A 58 7.78 -4.96 7.01
N PHE A 59 7.33 -4.85 8.26
CA PHE A 59 7.25 -3.60 8.97
C PHE A 59 8.01 -3.69 10.28
N SER A 60 8.56 -2.56 10.71
CA SER A 60 9.25 -2.41 11.98
C SER A 60 8.64 -1.23 12.70
N ILE A 61 8.37 -1.42 14.00
CA ILE A 61 7.82 -0.42 14.89
C ILE A 61 8.77 -0.30 16.07
N SER A 62 9.14 0.92 16.41
CA SER A 62 9.84 1.24 17.65
C SER A 62 8.81 1.44 18.75
N VAL A 63 9.10 0.90 19.93
CA VAL A 63 8.22 0.98 21.10
C VAL A 63 8.91 1.81 22.17
N ALA A 64 8.23 2.85 22.65
CA ALA A 64 8.75 3.76 23.67
C ALA A 64 7.72 3.97 24.78
N TYR A 65 8.18 4.42 25.95
CA TYR A 65 7.27 4.85 27.02
C TYR A 65 6.67 6.21 26.68
N GLY A 66 5.34 6.28 26.56
CA GLY A 66 4.61 7.54 26.58
C GLY A 66 4.18 7.92 28.00
N ASP A 67 3.40 8.99 28.11
CA ASP A 67 2.92 9.51 29.41
C ASP A 67 2.07 8.49 30.18
N GLN A 68 1.20 7.77 29.46
CA GLN A 68 0.25 6.82 30.05
C GLN A 68 0.42 5.40 29.55
N ASN A 69 0.75 5.17 28.28
CA ASN A 69 0.88 3.84 27.68
C ASN A 69 2.16 3.71 26.85
N MET A 70 2.45 2.51 26.36
CA MET A 70 3.50 2.34 25.36
C MET A 70 3.07 3.05 24.08
N VAL A 71 3.99 3.77 23.44
CA VAL A 71 3.76 4.49 22.19
C VAL A 71 4.54 3.80 21.09
N PHE A 72 3.88 3.63 19.95
CA PHE A 72 4.45 3.05 18.75
C PHE A 72 4.87 4.15 17.79
N GLU A 73 6.08 4.04 17.26
CA GLU A 73 6.61 4.92 16.23
C GLU A 73 7.21 4.07 15.10
N PRO A 74 6.63 4.07 13.89
CA PRO A 74 5.37 4.72 13.49
C PRO A 74 4.13 4.14 14.19
N CYS A 75 3.09 4.96 14.35
CA CYS A 75 1.82 4.54 14.95
C CYS A 75 0.86 3.96 13.91
N LEU A 76 -0.31 3.46 14.35
CA LEU A 76 -1.28 2.84 13.44
C LEU A 76 -1.74 3.78 12.32
N SER A 77 -2.03 5.05 12.64
CA SER A 77 -2.47 6.02 11.62
C SER A 77 -1.41 6.25 10.56
N ASP A 78 -0.12 6.26 10.94
CA ASP A 78 0.97 6.44 9.99
C ASP A 78 1.04 5.28 8.99
N HIS A 79 0.82 4.05 9.47
CA HIS A 79 0.74 2.88 8.60
C HIS A 79 -0.47 2.91 7.67
N VAL A 80 -1.64 3.33 8.17
CA VAL A 80 -2.86 3.46 7.34
C VAL A 80 -2.65 4.52 6.26
N THR A 81 -2.12 5.69 6.62
CA THR A 81 -1.78 6.74 5.65
C THR A 81 -0.79 6.21 4.63
N MET A 82 0.31 5.58 5.04
CA MET A 82 1.31 4.99 4.13
C MET A 82 0.69 4.00 3.13
N LEU A 83 -0.24 3.15 3.56
CA LEU A 83 -0.96 2.25 2.65
C LEU A 83 -1.85 3.01 1.65
N GLU A 84 -2.55 4.04 2.09
CA GLU A 84 -3.39 4.87 1.20
C GLU A 84 -2.53 5.58 0.14
N GLU A 85 -1.36 6.08 0.53
CA GLU A 85 -0.42 6.71 -0.39
C GLU A 85 0.17 5.69 -1.38
N LEU A 86 0.48 4.48 -0.92
CA LEU A 86 0.97 3.40 -1.76
C LEU A 86 -0.03 3.04 -2.86
N TRP A 87 -1.30 2.85 -2.49
CA TRP A 87 -2.35 2.49 -3.46
C TRP A 87 -2.66 3.64 -4.41
N ARG A 88 -2.78 4.88 -3.88
CA ARG A 88 -2.96 6.09 -4.69
C ARG A 88 -1.82 6.27 -5.70
N GLY A 89 -0.57 6.09 -5.25
CA GLY A 89 0.61 6.17 -6.11
C GLY A 89 0.61 5.10 -7.21
N SER A 90 0.23 3.87 -6.86
CA SER A 90 0.13 2.75 -7.82
C SER A 90 -0.91 3.04 -8.92
N VAL A 91 -2.08 3.55 -8.55
CA VAL A 91 -3.12 3.97 -9.49
C VAL A 91 -2.65 5.15 -10.36
N GLN A 92 -1.99 6.13 -9.75
CA GLN A 92 -1.50 7.31 -10.47
C GLN A 92 -0.47 6.93 -11.54
N VAL A 93 0.46 6.00 -11.25
CA VAL A 93 1.47 5.55 -12.21
C VAL A 93 0.81 4.99 -13.47
N VAL A 94 -0.18 4.11 -13.35
CA VAL A 94 -0.85 3.55 -14.53
C VAL A 94 -1.74 4.57 -15.24
N ASN A 95 -2.29 5.54 -14.52
CA ASN A 95 -3.12 6.60 -15.12
C ASN A 95 -2.29 7.64 -15.90
N THR A 96 -0.98 7.71 -15.68
CA THR A 96 -0.09 8.57 -16.49
C THR A 96 0.20 8.00 -17.88
N VAL A 97 -0.14 6.73 -18.11
CA VAL A 97 0.07 6.08 -19.41
C VAL A 97 -1.01 6.57 -20.39
N PRO A 98 -0.63 7.25 -21.49
CA PRO A 98 -1.61 7.79 -22.42
C PRO A 98 -2.34 6.67 -23.17
N SER A 99 -3.66 6.84 -23.31
CA SER A 99 -4.49 6.00 -24.18
C SER A 99 -4.11 6.20 -25.65
N PHE A 100 -4.20 5.15 -26.47
CA PHE A 100 -4.02 5.29 -27.91
C PHE A 100 -5.06 6.22 -28.53
N LEU A 101 -6.27 6.29 -27.96
CA LEU A 101 -7.33 7.19 -28.40
C LEU A 101 -7.02 8.66 -28.13
N SER A 102 -6.02 8.96 -27.29
CA SER A 102 -5.55 10.32 -27.05
C SER A 102 -4.46 10.78 -28.01
N LEU A 103 -3.94 9.88 -28.86
CA LEU A 103 -2.84 10.18 -29.77
C LEU A 103 -3.38 10.74 -31.11
N PRO A 104 -2.85 11.90 -31.58
CA PRO A 104 -3.35 12.56 -32.80
C PRO A 104 -3.33 11.72 -34.08
N HIS A 105 -2.47 10.69 -34.12
CA HIS A 105 -2.34 9.80 -35.27
C HIS A 105 -3.61 8.98 -35.54
N PHE A 106 -4.50 8.84 -34.54
CA PHE A 106 -5.73 8.06 -34.66
C PHE A 106 -6.99 8.92 -34.86
N ASP A 107 -6.88 10.25 -34.84
CA ASP A 107 -8.00 11.19 -34.99
C ASP A 107 -8.77 10.98 -36.31
N ALA A 108 -8.06 10.60 -37.38
CA ALA A 108 -8.66 10.33 -38.69
C ALA A 108 -9.49 9.05 -38.74
N TYR A 109 -9.31 8.14 -37.78
CA TYR A 109 -9.92 6.81 -37.76
C TYR A 109 -10.91 6.64 -36.60
N VAL A 110 -10.74 7.39 -35.51
CA VAL A 110 -11.56 7.28 -34.30
C VAL A 110 -12.37 8.56 -34.12
N ILE A 111 -13.70 8.44 -34.17
CA ILE A 111 -14.59 9.56 -33.81
C ILE A 111 -14.47 9.78 -32.29
N ALA A 112 -13.97 10.96 -31.90
CA ALA A 112 -13.53 11.34 -30.56
C ALA A 112 -14.64 11.53 -29.48
N GLN A 113 -15.76 10.80 -29.54
CA GLN A 113 -16.96 11.16 -28.77
C GLN A 113 -17.64 10.07 -27.94
N LEU A 114 -16.92 9.09 -27.40
CA LEU A 114 -17.51 8.24 -26.37
C LEU A 114 -16.61 8.12 -25.14
N ASN A 115 -17.06 8.76 -24.05
CA ASN A 115 -16.74 8.48 -22.65
C ASN A 115 -15.53 7.57 -22.44
N HIS A 116 -14.33 8.14 -22.54
CA HIS A 116 -13.11 7.43 -22.20
C HIS A 116 -13.11 7.13 -20.69
N GLN A 117 -13.24 5.86 -20.32
CA GLN A 117 -13.07 5.41 -18.95
C GLN A 117 -11.58 5.36 -18.63
N THR A 118 -11.17 6.07 -17.58
CA THR A 118 -9.79 6.02 -17.10
C THR A 118 -9.54 4.71 -16.36
N VAL A 119 -8.28 4.27 -16.32
CA VAL A 119 -7.86 3.09 -15.54
C VAL A 119 -8.26 3.24 -14.07
N GLU A 120 -8.12 4.45 -13.51
CA GLU A 120 -8.58 4.79 -12.16
C GLU A 120 -10.09 4.56 -11.97
N SER A 121 -10.92 4.99 -12.92
CA SER A 121 -12.37 4.80 -12.80
C SER A 121 -12.76 3.31 -12.76
N ILE A 122 -12.06 2.48 -13.55
CA ILE A 122 -12.28 1.03 -13.59
C ILE A 122 -11.81 0.39 -12.29
N LEU A 123 -10.66 0.81 -11.76
CA LEU A 123 -10.11 0.28 -10.50
C LEU A 123 -10.99 0.62 -9.30
N ASN A 124 -11.56 1.81 -9.24
CA ASN A 124 -12.48 2.20 -8.16
C ASN A 124 -13.75 1.34 -8.12
N CYS A 125 -14.16 0.79 -9.27
CA CYS A 125 -15.26 -0.17 -9.37
C CYS A 125 -14.82 -1.64 -9.27
N SER A 126 -13.52 -1.93 -9.19
CA SER A 126 -13.00 -3.29 -9.12
C SER A 126 -13.20 -3.89 -7.73
N LEU A 127 -14.08 -4.88 -7.65
CA LEU A 127 -14.33 -5.62 -6.41
C LEU A 127 -13.06 -6.29 -5.87
N GLU A 128 -12.24 -6.84 -6.78
CA GLU A 128 -11.01 -7.54 -6.40
C GLU A 128 -9.97 -6.58 -5.82
N PHE A 129 -9.74 -5.45 -6.48
CA PHE A 129 -8.82 -4.42 -5.98
C PHE A 129 -9.27 -3.89 -4.61
N ASN A 130 -10.55 -3.54 -4.48
CA ASN A 130 -11.11 -3.03 -3.23
C ASN A 130 -11.06 -4.10 -2.11
N HIS A 131 -11.29 -5.36 -2.44
CA HIS A 131 -11.19 -6.46 -1.49
C HIS A 131 -9.77 -6.61 -0.93
N TYR A 132 -8.75 -6.73 -1.80
CA TYR A 132 -7.38 -6.96 -1.34
C TYR A 132 -6.78 -5.75 -0.64
N THR A 133 -7.07 -4.52 -1.10
CA THR A 133 -6.59 -3.30 -0.42
C THR A 133 -7.23 -3.14 0.97
N ALA A 134 -8.51 -3.48 1.13
CA ALA A 134 -9.17 -3.52 2.43
C ALA A 134 -8.61 -4.64 3.33
N ALA A 135 -8.42 -5.85 2.79
CA ALA A 135 -7.87 -6.98 3.55
C ALA A 135 -6.46 -6.70 4.08
N VAL A 136 -5.61 -6.05 3.27
CA VAL A 136 -4.29 -5.58 3.70
C VAL A 136 -4.39 -4.59 4.87
N ARG A 137 -5.30 -3.61 4.77
CA ARG A 137 -5.52 -2.61 5.83
C ARG A 137 -5.98 -3.28 7.13
N GLU A 138 -7.02 -4.09 7.06
CA GLU A 138 -7.57 -4.82 8.21
C GLU A 138 -6.51 -5.69 8.89
N ARG A 139 -5.64 -6.32 8.09
CA ARG A 139 -4.55 -7.14 8.61
C ARG A 139 -3.53 -6.31 9.40
N ILE A 140 -3.05 -5.20 8.84
CA ILE A 140 -2.11 -4.31 9.54
C ILE A 140 -2.75 -3.75 10.81
N GLU A 141 -4.00 -3.29 10.74
CA GLU A 141 -4.73 -2.79 11.91
C GLU A 141 -4.82 -3.85 13.00
N SER A 142 -5.16 -5.09 12.65
CA SER A 142 -5.23 -6.19 13.61
C SER A 142 -3.87 -6.48 14.25
N ASP A 143 -2.81 -6.60 13.44
CA ASP A 143 -1.47 -6.96 13.90
C ASP A 143 -0.89 -5.86 14.81
N ILE A 144 -1.04 -4.58 14.45
CA ILE A 144 -0.59 -3.45 15.27
C ILE A 144 -1.37 -3.36 16.57
N ASN A 145 -2.70 -3.51 16.53
CA ASN A 145 -3.52 -3.47 17.75
C ASN A 145 -3.19 -4.64 18.70
N GLN A 146 -2.87 -5.81 18.17
CA GLN A 146 -2.40 -6.95 18.98
C GLN A 146 -1.03 -6.67 19.58
N ALA A 147 -0.09 -6.13 18.80
CA ALA A 147 1.23 -5.75 19.27
C ALA A 147 1.18 -4.66 20.35
N GLN A 148 0.28 -3.68 20.22
CA GLN A 148 0.05 -2.62 21.20
C GLN A 148 -0.42 -3.22 22.54
N LYS A 149 -1.46 -4.06 22.52
CA LYS A 149 -1.95 -4.77 23.72
C LYS A 149 -0.87 -5.62 24.38
N PHE A 150 -0.03 -6.28 23.59
CA PHE A 150 1.10 -7.03 24.10
C PHE A 150 2.11 -6.11 24.78
N SER A 151 2.48 -5.01 24.14
CA SER A 151 3.44 -4.05 24.66
C SER A 151 2.96 -3.40 25.96
N ASP A 152 1.71 -2.95 26.00
CA ASP A 152 1.10 -2.36 27.20
C ASP A 152 1.01 -3.36 28.35
N LYS A 153 0.84 -4.65 28.08
CA LYS A 153 0.78 -5.67 29.13
C LYS A 153 2.17 -6.04 29.66
N HIS A 154 3.16 -6.13 28.78
CA HIS A 154 4.46 -6.74 29.11
C HIS A 154 5.57 -5.72 29.37
N PHE A 155 5.56 -4.56 28.70
CA PHE A 155 6.62 -3.56 28.86
C PHE A 155 6.29 -2.46 29.87
N GLU A 156 5.01 -2.24 30.12
CA GLU A 156 4.54 -1.26 31.10
C GLU A 156 5.04 -1.57 32.53
N LEU A 157 5.17 -2.87 32.86
CA LEU A 157 5.72 -3.33 34.14
C LEU A 157 7.14 -2.78 34.40
N PHE A 158 7.91 -2.56 33.33
CA PHE A 158 9.28 -2.05 33.42
C PHE A 158 9.35 -0.51 33.39
N ARG A 159 8.23 0.21 33.28
CA ARG A 159 8.20 1.68 33.34
C ARG A 159 8.84 2.20 34.61
N ARG A 160 8.59 1.55 35.75
CA ARG A 160 9.20 1.93 37.04
C ARG A 160 10.72 1.86 37.00
N ILE A 161 11.30 0.87 36.32
CA ILE A 161 12.75 0.73 36.16
C ILE A 161 13.28 1.85 35.27
N HIS A 162 12.60 2.12 34.15
CA HIS A 162 12.95 3.21 33.25
C HIS A 162 12.93 4.58 33.95
N GLU A 163 11.85 4.88 34.68
CA GLU A 163 11.72 6.11 35.46
C GLU A 163 12.77 6.24 36.56
N TYR A 164 13.09 5.13 37.25
CA TYR A 164 14.16 5.11 38.23
C TYR A 164 15.50 5.42 37.56
N GLY A 165 15.83 4.79 36.43
CA GLY A 165 17.05 5.07 35.69
C GLY A 165 17.18 6.53 35.23
N LEU A 166 16.07 7.19 34.90
CA LEU A 166 16.07 8.62 34.55
C LEU A 166 16.33 9.56 35.74
N ARG A 167 15.86 9.19 36.93
CA ARG A 167 16.00 10.02 38.15
C ARG A 167 17.19 9.63 39.01
N TRP A 168 17.83 8.50 38.70
CA TRP A 168 18.93 7.97 39.47
C TRP A 168 20.16 8.88 39.36
N ASN A 169 20.64 9.34 40.50
CA ASN A 169 21.84 10.17 40.61
C ASN A 169 22.87 9.46 41.48
N GLU A 170 23.97 9.04 40.86
CA GLU A 170 25.06 8.32 41.55
C GLU A 170 25.76 9.20 42.59
N GLU A 171 25.98 10.49 42.30
CA GLU A 171 26.69 11.41 43.19
C GLU A 171 25.90 11.66 44.48
N GLU A 172 24.58 11.87 44.36
CA GLU A 172 23.69 12.00 45.51
C GLU A 172 23.61 10.69 46.32
N TYR A 173 23.59 9.55 45.62
CA TYR A 173 23.56 8.24 46.27
C TYR A 173 24.81 7.99 47.13
N LEU A 174 25.99 8.37 46.64
CA LEU A 174 27.28 8.21 47.33
C LEU A 174 27.49 9.24 48.44
N ALA A 175 26.92 10.45 48.31
CA ALA A 175 27.07 11.51 49.32
C ALA A 175 26.21 11.29 50.58
N ALA A 176 25.15 10.47 50.49
CA ALA A 176 24.29 10.17 51.61
C ALA A 176 24.92 9.13 52.56
N PRO A 177 24.98 9.37 53.89
CA PRO A 177 25.43 8.36 54.84
C PRO A 177 24.40 7.23 54.91
N ARG A 178 24.78 6.04 54.42
CA ARG A 178 23.92 4.85 54.42
C ARG A 178 24.43 3.77 55.37
N SER A 179 23.50 3.10 56.04
CA SER A 179 23.79 1.94 56.85
C SER A 179 23.86 0.67 56.00
N HIS A 180 24.44 -0.40 56.55
CA HIS A 180 24.45 -1.72 55.90
C HIS A 180 23.03 -2.27 55.66
N GLU A 181 22.06 -1.92 56.52
CA GLU A 181 20.65 -2.32 56.34
C GLU A 181 20.02 -1.63 55.12
N ASP A 182 20.33 -0.35 54.89
CA ASP A 182 19.82 0.39 53.73
C ASP A 182 20.33 -0.22 52.40
N LEU A 183 21.60 -0.61 52.36
CA LEU A 183 22.19 -1.28 51.19
C LEU A 183 21.60 -2.67 50.97
N ALA A 184 21.33 -3.42 52.03
CA ALA A 184 20.70 -4.73 51.93
C ALA A 184 19.24 -4.64 51.44
N ALA A 185 18.51 -3.60 51.85
CA ALA A 185 17.16 -3.32 51.36
C ALA A 185 17.16 -2.97 49.87
N ASP A 186 18.07 -2.09 49.43
CA ASP A 186 18.23 -1.74 48.01
C ASP A 186 18.57 -2.96 47.14
N MET A 187 19.51 -3.81 47.59
CA MET A 187 19.86 -5.05 46.86
C MET A 187 18.69 -6.03 46.79
N THR A 188 17.82 -6.07 47.80
CA THR A 188 16.61 -6.91 47.79
C THR A 188 15.60 -6.38 46.79
N LEU A 189 15.38 -5.06 46.76
CA LEU A 189 14.52 -4.39 45.79
C LEU A 189 14.99 -4.65 44.36
N MET A 190 16.30 -4.55 44.10
CA MET A 190 16.91 -4.86 42.79
C MET A 190 16.66 -6.31 42.36
N ARG A 191 16.62 -7.25 43.31
CA ARG A 191 16.35 -8.68 43.03
C ARG A 191 14.89 -8.95 42.70
N GLU A 192 13.95 -8.14 43.20
CA GLU A 192 12.52 -8.24 42.87
C GLU A 192 12.19 -7.78 41.45
N PHE A 193 13.13 -7.11 40.77
CA PHE A 193 13.00 -6.70 39.37
C PHE A 193 13.57 -7.74 38.35
N GLN A 194 14.04 -8.91 38.81
CA GLN A 194 14.37 -10.07 37.94
C GLN A 194 13.13 -10.84 37.53
#